data_AF-A0A368PK37-F1
#
_entry.id   AF-A0A368PK37-F1
#
_cell.length_a   1.000
_cell.length_b   1.000
_cell.length_c   1.000
_cell.angle_alpha   90.00
_cell.angle_beta   90.00
_cell.angle_gamma   90.00
#
_symmetry.space_group_name_H-M   'P 1'
#
loop_
_entity.id
_entity.type
_entity.pdbx_description
1 polymer ?
#
loop_
_entity_poly.entity_id
_entity_poly.type
_entity_poly.pdbx_seq_one_letter_code
_entity_poly.pdbx_strand_id
1 'polypeptide(L)'
;MDKMKCGGRQDAAQAIALVLRKGLGLEDGNAVGSWQGNSEKVLLGIGGGHYAPRHMDIVNKDGVWVGHLLSGYSLPMETPSQINGKTSGEVAGMWKHSIKVSYEATKAAFPGGEVIAHLDHKYVSSPVWYI
;
A
#
# COMPACT_ATOMS: atom_id res chain seq x y z
N MET A 1 -28.03 -2.36 -19.83
CA MET A 1 -27.44 -1.91 -18.55
C MET A 1 -26.30 -0.98 -18.91
N ASP A 2 -26.59 0.31 -19.03
CA ASP A 2 -25.58 1.31 -19.39
C ASP A 2 -24.54 1.36 -18.27
N LYS A 3 -23.28 1.05 -18.62
CA LYS A 3 -22.18 1.28 -17.70
C LYS A 3 -22.08 2.78 -17.48
N MET A 4 -22.42 3.22 -16.27
CA MET A 4 -22.29 4.60 -15.84
C MET A 4 -20.84 5.06 -16.10
N LYS A 5 -20.66 5.89 -17.12
CA LYS A 5 -19.34 6.27 -17.65
C LYS A 5 -18.81 7.43 -16.80
N CYS A 6 -17.82 7.18 -15.95
CA CYS A 6 -17.26 8.19 -15.05
C CYS A 6 -16.44 9.28 -15.78
N GLY A 7 -15.93 8.99 -16.99
CA GLY A 7 -15.01 9.87 -17.74
C GLY A 7 -15.58 11.18 -18.30
N GLY A 8 -16.85 11.52 -18.05
CA GLY A 8 -17.48 12.78 -18.48
C GLY A 8 -18.15 13.57 -17.35
N ARG A 9 -17.97 13.14 -16.10
CA ARG A 9 -18.59 13.72 -14.91
C ARG A 9 -17.86 15.01 -14.51
N GLN A 10 -18.43 16.17 -14.83
CA GLN A 10 -17.84 17.47 -14.48
C GLN A 10 -17.73 17.68 -12.96
N ASP A 11 -18.72 17.21 -12.19
CA ASP A 11 -18.71 17.24 -10.73
C ASP A 11 -17.54 16.43 -10.14
N ALA A 12 -17.27 15.24 -10.67
CA ALA A 12 -16.13 14.42 -10.27
C ALA A 12 -14.78 15.08 -10.65
N ALA A 13 -14.70 15.66 -11.86
CA ALA A 13 -13.52 16.39 -12.30
C ALA A 13 -13.25 17.62 -11.42
N GLN A 14 -14.29 18.36 -11.03
CA GLN A 14 -14.19 19.50 -10.11
C GLN A 14 -13.73 19.05 -8.72
N ALA A 15 -14.27 17.96 -8.19
CA ALA A 15 -13.83 17.41 -6.90
C ALA A 15 -12.33 17.04 -6.92
N ILE A 16 -11.87 16.35 -7.96
CA ILE A 16 -10.45 16.00 -8.11
C ILE A 16 -9.58 17.26 -8.25
N ALA A 17 -10.03 18.23 -9.06
CA ALA A 17 -9.30 19.49 -9.23
C ALA A 17 -9.16 20.27 -7.92
N LEU A 18 -10.20 20.29 -7.08
CA LEU A 18 -10.16 20.91 -5.76
C LEU A 18 -9.18 20.20 -4.83
N VAL A 19 -9.19 18.86 -4.81
CA VAL A 19 -8.25 18.07 -4.00
C VAL A 19 -6.80 18.33 -4.42
N LEU A 20 -6.51 18.31 -5.73
CA LEU A 20 -5.17 18.58 -6.26
C LEU A 20 -4.70 20.00 -5.93
N ARG A 21 -5.59 20.98 -6.10
CA ARG A 21 -5.27 22.38 -5.84
C ARG A 21 -4.92 22.63 -4.38
N LYS A 22 -5.68 22.05 -3.45
CA LYS A 22 -5.42 22.11 -2.00
C LYS A 22 -4.17 21.32 -1.61
N GLY A 23 -4.00 20.12 -2.15
CA GLY A 23 -2.84 19.28 -1.87
C GLY A 23 -1.52 19.92 -2.31
N LEU A 24 -1.54 20.65 -3.43
CA LEU A 24 -0.38 21.35 -3.96
C LEU A 24 -0.24 22.80 -3.44
N GLY A 25 -1.17 23.28 -2.61
CA GLY A 25 -1.12 24.65 -2.06
C GLY A 25 -1.29 25.77 -3.09
N LEU A 26 -2.03 25.52 -4.18
CA LEU A 26 -2.16 26.47 -5.29
C LEU A 26 -3.20 27.60 -5.04
N GLU A 27 -3.88 27.62 -3.89
CA GLU A 27 -4.84 28.70 -3.55
C GLU A 27 -4.20 29.78 -2.68
N ASP A 28 -3.57 29.40 -1.57
CA ASP A 28 -3.06 30.30 -0.53
C ASP A 28 -1.57 30.09 -0.21
N GLY A 29 -0.88 29.20 -0.94
CA GLY A 29 0.50 28.82 -0.69
C GLY A 29 0.67 27.72 0.36
N ASN A 30 -0.41 27.26 1.01
CA ASN A 30 -0.35 26.24 2.06
C ASN A 30 -0.76 24.86 1.51
N ALA A 31 0.23 24.02 1.23
CA ALA A 31 -0.01 22.66 0.74
C ALA A 31 -0.50 21.72 1.85
N VAL A 32 -1.67 21.11 1.68
CA VAL A 32 -2.21 20.08 2.57
C VAL A 32 -1.53 18.73 2.27
N GLY A 33 -1.10 18.02 3.32
CA GLY A 33 -0.43 16.73 3.13
C GLY A 33 1.07 16.87 2.80
N SER A 34 1.68 17.99 3.18
CA SER A 34 3.13 18.16 3.13
C SER A 34 3.80 17.33 4.23
N TRP A 35 4.73 16.46 3.87
CA TRP A 35 5.55 15.73 4.83
C TRP A 35 6.46 16.68 5.59
N GLN A 36 6.28 16.76 6.92
CA GLN A 36 7.10 17.64 7.77
C GLN A 36 8.23 16.89 8.50
N GLY A 37 8.26 15.56 8.40
CA GLY A 37 9.15 14.71 9.18
C GLY A 37 8.80 14.71 10.67
N ASN A 38 9.44 13.81 11.42
CA ASN A 38 9.35 13.60 12.88
C ASN A 38 8.42 12.46 13.33
N SER A 39 8.93 11.22 13.31
CA SER A 39 8.34 10.05 14.02
C SER A 39 6.89 9.72 13.67
N GLU A 40 6.32 10.34 12.62
CA GLU A 40 5.01 10.00 12.12
C GLU A 40 5.05 8.62 11.47
N LYS A 41 3.97 7.86 11.67
CA LYS A 41 3.86 6.49 11.18
C LYS A 41 3.47 6.49 9.71
N VAL A 42 4.19 5.67 8.94
CA VAL A 42 3.97 5.47 7.51
C VAL A 42 3.63 4.00 7.27
N LEU A 43 2.44 3.75 6.76
CA LEU A 43 1.91 2.42 6.51
C LEU A 43 2.49 1.83 5.22
N LEU A 44 3.17 0.69 5.36
CA LEU A 44 3.45 -0.27 4.30
C LEU A 44 2.39 -1.39 4.36
N GLY A 45 1.44 -1.36 3.43
CA GLY A 45 0.37 -2.37 3.38
C GLY A 45 0.80 -3.58 2.56
N ILE A 46 0.60 -4.78 3.09
CA ILE A 46 0.90 -6.05 2.42
C ILE A 46 -0.35 -6.94 2.44
N GLY A 47 -0.74 -7.42 1.28
CA GLY A 47 -1.93 -8.25 1.07
C GLY A 47 -3.15 -7.46 0.61
N GLY A 48 -4.32 -8.10 0.68
CA GLY A 48 -5.58 -7.52 0.22
C GLY A 48 -5.77 -7.54 -1.31
N GLY A 49 -6.93 -7.03 -1.73
CA GLY A 49 -7.27 -6.85 -3.15
C GLY A 49 -6.93 -5.45 -3.65
N HIS A 50 -7.29 -5.16 -4.91
CA HIS A 50 -6.96 -3.90 -5.60
C HIS A 50 -7.35 -2.64 -4.83
N TYR A 51 -8.48 -2.66 -4.12
CA TYR A 51 -9.00 -1.51 -3.37
C TYR A 51 -8.51 -1.40 -1.93
N ALA A 52 -7.73 -2.39 -1.44
CA ALA A 52 -7.07 -2.36 -0.13
C ALA A 52 -7.93 -1.84 1.06
N PRO A 53 -9.21 -2.22 1.22
CA PRO A 53 -10.15 -1.53 2.11
C PRO A 53 -9.72 -1.56 3.59
N ARG A 54 -9.05 -2.63 4.03
CA ARG A 54 -8.55 -2.75 5.42
C ARG A 54 -7.33 -1.87 5.70
N HIS A 55 -6.47 -1.66 4.71
CA HIS A 55 -5.38 -0.69 4.86
C HIS A 55 -5.96 0.73 4.93
N MET A 56 -6.93 1.04 4.06
CA MET A 56 -7.59 2.36 4.07
C MET A 56 -8.37 2.64 5.35
N ASP A 57 -8.93 1.62 6.00
CA ASP A 57 -9.63 1.79 7.29
C ASP A 57 -8.67 2.29 8.39
N ILE A 58 -7.45 1.72 8.46
CA ILE A 58 -6.39 2.17 9.38
C ILE A 58 -6.00 3.61 9.07
N VAL A 59 -5.80 3.94 7.80
CA VAL A 59 -5.40 5.28 7.35
C VAL A 59 -6.41 6.33 7.78
N ASN A 60 -7.70 6.05 7.56
CA ASN A 60 -8.77 6.97 7.89
C ASN A 60 -9.00 7.12 9.40
N LYS A 61 -8.74 6.08 10.20
CA LYS A 61 -8.99 6.07 11.65
C LYS A 61 -7.80 6.56 12.46
N ASP A 62 -6.61 6.12 12.11
CA ASP A 62 -5.40 6.30 12.91
C ASP A 62 -4.53 7.45 12.40
N GLY A 63 -4.93 8.11 11.31
CA GLY A 63 -4.25 9.28 10.76
C GLY A 63 -2.81 8.99 10.30
N VAL A 64 -2.53 7.75 9.89
CA VAL A 64 -1.21 7.33 9.43
C VAL A 64 -0.99 7.71 7.97
N TRP A 65 0.25 8.03 7.62
CA TRP A 65 0.63 8.24 6.22
C TRP A 65 0.62 6.91 5.47
N VAL A 66 0.43 6.97 4.15
CA VAL A 66 0.40 5.78 3.30
C VAL A 66 1.58 5.79 2.36
N GLY A 67 2.41 4.76 2.47
CA GLY A 67 3.44 4.44 1.50
C GLY A 67 2.90 3.49 0.43
N HIS A 68 3.64 2.42 0.17
CA HIS A 68 3.21 1.41 -0.79
C HIS A 68 2.13 0.48 -0.21
N LEU A 69 1.17 0.11 -1.06
CA LEU A 69 0.17 -0.93 -0.79
C LEU A 69 0.38 -2.06 -1.80
N LEU A 70 0.87 -3.20 -1.31
CA LEU A 70 1.19 -4.38 -2.11
C LEU A 70 0.05 -5.38 -2.03
N SER A 71 -0.79 -5.44 -3.06
CA SER A 71 -1.85 -6.44 -3.14
C SER A 71 -1.31 -7.87 -3.14
N GLY A 72 -2.07 -8.80 -2.58
CA GLY A 72 -1.64 -10.21 -2.46
C GLY A 72 -1.28 -10.86 -3.79
N TYR A 73 -1.99 -10.53 -4.87
CA TYR A 73 -1.70 -11.05 -6.21
C TYR A 73 -0.42 -10.46 -6.85
N SER A 74 0.13 -9.39 -6.29
CA SER A 74 1.40 -8.78 -6.74
C SER A 74 2.61 -9.37 -6.02
N LEU A 75 2.40 -10.33 -5.11
CA LEU A 75 3.43 -11.01 -4.36
C LEU A 75 3.41 -12.51 -4.68
N PRO A 76 3.82 -12.90 -5.92
CA PRO A 76 3.87 -14.30 -6.30
C PRO A 76 4.91 -15.01 -5.42
N MET A 77 4.42 -15.96 -4.64
CA MET A 77 5.21 -16.83 -3.79
C MET A 77 5.23 -18.21 -4.44
N GLU A 78 6.43 -18.73 -4.65
CA GLU A 78 6.62 -20.07 -5.18
C GLU A 78 6.79 -21.03 -4.00
N THR A 79 5.94 -22.06 -3.95
CA THR A 79 6.00 -23.05 -2.88
C THR A 79 7.26 -23.90 -3.05
N PRO A 80 8.08 -24.09 -1.99
CA PRO A 80 9.26 -24.95 -2.08
C PRO A 80 8.87 -26.37 -2.48
N SER A 81 9.71 -27.02 -3.28
CA SER A 81 9.54 -28.43 -3.65
C SER A 81 9.44 -29.31 -2.40
N GLN A 82 8.40 -30.16 -2.33
CA GLN A 82 8.25 -31.12 -1.25
C GLN A 82 9.08 -32.37 -1.55
N ILE A 83 10.05 -32.71 -0.69
CA ILE A 83 10.80 -33.96 -0.76
C ILE A 83 10.41 -34.81 0.45
N ASN A 84 9.84 -35.99 0.22
CA ASN A 84 9.42 -36.93 1.28
C ASN A 84 8.51 -36.32 2.36
N GLY A 85 7.54 -35.48 1.97
CA GLY A 85 6.57 -34.88 2.91
C GLY A 85 7.15 -33.82 3.85
N LYS A 86 8.44 -33.47 3.70
CA LYS A 86 9.06 -32.33 4.38
C LYS A 86 9.25 -31.19 3.37
N THR A 87 8.77 -30.01 3.71
CA THR A 87 9.09 -28.77 3.01
C THR A 87 10.55 -28.44 3.29
N SER A 88 11.43 -28.65 2.30
CA SER A 88 12.85 -28.31 2.40
C SER A 88 13.15 -27.18 1.42
N GLY A 89 13.17 -25.93 1.91
CA GLY A 89 13.53 -24.75 1.12
C GLY A 89 12.81 -23.48 1.56
N GLU A 90 13.37 -22.32 1.23
CA GLU A 90 12.71 -21.02 1.42
C GLU A 90 11.62 -20.80 0.36
N VAL A 91 10.57 -20.04 0.71
CA VAL A 91 9.56 -19.57 -0.25
C VAL A 91 10.24 -18.76 -1.35
N ALA A 92 10.25 -19.28 -2.56
CA ALA A 92 10.90 -18.67 -3.72
C ALA A 92 9.99 -17.61 -4.38
N GLY A 93 10.46 -17.02 -5.47
CA GLY A 93 9.78 -15.94 -6.18
C GLY A 93 10.24 -14.53 -5.79
N MET A 94 9.65 -13.52 -6.43
CA MET A 94 10.08 -12.11 -6.31
C MET A 94 9.44 -11.34 -5.14
N TRP A 95 8.65 -12.00 -4.29
CA TRP A 95 7.93 -11.36 -3.19
C TRP A 95 8.87 -10.64 -2.21
N LYS A 96 10.00 -11.27 -1.83
CA LYS A 96 11.02 -10.66 -0.94
C LYS A 96 11.58 -9.37 -1.54
N HIS A 97 11.93 -9.41 -2.82
CA HIS A 97 12.46 -8.26 -3.53
C HIS A 97 11.43 -7.13 -3.64
N SER A 98 10.18 -7.48 -3.96
CA SER A 98 9.08 -6.52 -4.09
C SER A 98 8.81 -5.78 -2.78
N ILE A 99 8.77 -6.50 -1.66
CA ILE A 99 8.62 -5.89 -0.32
C ILE A 99 9.83 -5.01 -0.01
N LYS A 100 11.05 -5.50 -0.26
CA LYS A 100 12.27 -4.73 0.01
C LYS A 100 12.30 -3.41 -0.76
N VAL A 101 12.09 -3.44 -2.08
CA VAL A 101 12.11 -2.23 -2.90
C VAL A 101 11.01 -1.24 -2.49
N SER A 102 9.81 -1.74 -2.20
CA SER A 102 8.69 -0.90 -1.75
C SER A 102 8.96 -0.26 -0.38
N TYR A 103 9.59 -1.00 0.53
CA TYR A 103 10.03 -0.49 1.82
C TYR A 103 11.09 0.61 1.67
N GLU A 104 12.14 0.37 0.89
CA GLU A 104 13.19 1.37 0.67
C GLU A 104 12.64 2.63 -0.02
N ALA A 105 11.77 2.47 -1.02
CA ALA A 105 11.10 3.60 -1.68
C ALA A 105 10.19 4.37 -0.72
N THR A 106 9.46 3.68 0.15
CA THR A 106 8.64 4.33 1.20
C THR A 106 9.52 5.09 2.18
N LYS A 107 10.62 4.49 2.65
CA LYS A 107 11.56 5.15 3.55
C LYS A 107 12.21 6.39 2.92
N ALA A 108 12.53 6.33 1.63
CA ALA A 108 13.09 7.46 0.88
C ALA A 108 12.07 8.59 0.69
N ALA A 109 10.79 8.28 0.47
CA ALA A 109 9.72 9.27 0.32
C ALA A 109 9.35 9.95 1.65
N PHE A 110 9.55 9.27 2.78
CA PHE A 110 9.18 9.74 4.13
C PHE A 110 10.40 9.78 5.07
N PRO A 111 11.38 10.67 4.83
CA PRO A 111 12.58 10.75 5.66
C PRO A 111 12.24 11.11 7.11
N GLY A 112 12.77 10.34 8.06
CA GLY A 112 12.52 10.52 9.50
C GLY A 112 11.18 9.95 10.00
N GLY A 113 10.42 9.27 9.14
CA GLY A 113 9.18 8.58 9.51
C GLY A 113 9.42 7.16 10.03
N GLU A 114 8.51 6.68 10.87
CA GLU A 114 8.48 5.30 11.33
C GLU A 114 7.65 4.44 10.37
N VAL A 115 8.29 3.56 9.61
CA VAL A 115 7.57 2.67 8.70
C VAL A 115 6.97 1.50 9.48
N ILE A 116 5.65 1.40 9.47
CA ILE A 116 4.89 0.30 10.07
C ILE A 116 4.32 -0.60 8.98
N ALA A 117 4.41 -1.92 9.16
CA ALA A 117 3.84 -2.88 8.23
C ALA A 117 2.47 -3.35 8.72
N HIS A 118 1.45 -3.31 7.86
CA HIS A 118 0.16 -3.97 8.12
C HIS A 118 -0.06 -5.12 7.15
N LEU A 119 -0.36 -6.30 7.70
CA LEU A 119 -0.56 -7.54 6.96
C LEU A 119 -2.05 -7.89 6.89
N ASP A 120 -2.59 -7.93 5.68
CA ASP A 120 -3.94 -8.41 5.42
C ASP A 120 -3.93 -9.95 5.33
N HIS A 121 -4.29 -10.62 6.44
CA HIS A 121 -4.30 -12.08 6.55
C HIS A 121 -5.34 -12.82 5.67
N LYS A 122 -6.34 -12.14 5.10
CA LYS A 122 -7.39 -12.85 4.33
C LYS A 122 -6.94 -13.20 2.91
N TYR A 123 -5.91 -12.52 2.41
CA TYR A 123 -5.46 -12.63 1.01
C TYR A 123 -3.96 -12.91 0.86
N VAL A 124 -3.25 -13.12 1.97
CA VAL A 124 -1.92 -13.74 1.94
C VAL A 124 -2.15 -15.25 1.88
N SER A 125 -1.73 -15.91 0.79
CA SER A 125 -1.91 -17.36 0.66
C SER A 125 -1.13 -18.10 1.74
N SER A 126 -1.64 -19.27 2.14
CA SER A 126 -1.37 -19.94 3.42
C SER A 126 0.00 -20.62 3.66
N PRO A 127 1.04 -20.65 2.79
CA PRO A 127 2.31 -21.27 3.20
C PRO A 127 3.14 -20.41 4.18
N VAL A 128 2.71 -19.18 4.47
CA VAL A 128 3.55 -18.11 5.06
C VAL A 128 3.74 -18.21 6.59
N TRP A 129 3.10 -19.17 7.27
CA TRP A 129 3.16 -19.21 8.75
C TRP A 129 4.41 -19.84 9.36
N TYR A 130 5.42 -20.19 8.56
CA TYR A 130 6.73 -20.62 9.04
C TYR A 130 7.81 -19.67 8.53
N ILE A 131 7.90 -18.49 9.14
CA ILE A 131 9.10 -17.63 9.14
C ILE A 131 9.35 -17.22 10.59
#